data_AF-A0A956D012-F1
#
_entry.id   AF-A0A956D012-F1
#
_cell.length_a   1.000
_cell.length_b   1.000
_cell.length_c   1.000
_cell.angle_alpha   90.00
_cell.angle_beta   90.00
_cell.angle_gamma   90.00
#
_symmetry.space_group_name_H-M   'P 1'
#
loop_
_entity.id
_entity.type
_entity.pdbx_description
1 polymer ?
#
loop_
_entity_poly.entity_id
_entity_poly.type
_entity_poly.pdbx_seq_one_letter_code
_entity_poly.pdbx_strand_id
1 'polypeptide(L)'
;MKVHRVRPGESIDSIAFRHGHHPETLWNHPENEALRESRESRTVLAPGDEVFIPELRPRVESRQTDRTHRFRRLAVPARIRVQLNLGNQILSEVSWRLEIPGFAEQSGTTGPDGVIEADAPPLATRGTLFFGDPPIEAVLQIGRLAPIGTDEGIRQRLANLGFLAADAKPRDEGALRLALLRLQQATSLEATGELDEDTRDALERIHDGGEGLEGAAP
;
A
#
# COMPACT_ATOMS: atom_id res chain seq x y z
N MET A 1 18.56 -9.34 -20.96
CA MET A 1 17.22 -8.80 -20.61
C MET A 1 16.32 -9.94 -20.12
N LYS A 2 15.43 -9.71 -19.16
CA LYS A 2 14.59 -10.77 -18.57
C LYS A 2 13.18 -10.27 -18.29
N VAL A 3 12.18 -11.09 -18.61
CA VAL A 3 10.80 -10.87 -18.15
C VAL A 3 10.63 -11.56 -16.80
N HIS A 4 10.16 -10.81 -15.81
CA HIS A 4 9.80 -11.33 -14.48
C HIS A 4 8.29 -11.47 -14.39
N ARG A 5 7.81 -12.70 -14.15
CA ARG A 5 6.40 -12.93 -13.81
C ARG A 5 6.18 -12.56 -12.35
N VAL A 6 5.30 -11.60 -12.13
CA VAL A 6 4.88 -11.13 -10.82
C VAL A 6 4.31 -12.29 -10.02
N ARG A 7 4.83 -12.46 -8.81
CA ARG A 7 4.30 -13.40 -7.82
C ARG A 7 3.33 -12.66 -6.88
N PRO A 8 2.43 -13.39 -6.20
CA PRO A 8 1.55 -12.79 -5.20
C PRO A 8 2.34 -11.94 -4.18
N GLY A 9 1.88 -10.71 -3.98
CA GLY A 9 2.50 -9.75 -3.05
C GLY A 9 3.78 -9.07 -3.57
N GLU A 10 4.07 -9.13 -4.86
CA GLU A 10 5.13 -8.34 -5.48
C GLU A 10 4.59 -7.05 -6.11
N SER A 11 5.33 -5.97 -5.93
CA SER A 11 5.10 -4.66 -6.57
C SER A 11 6.28 -4.25 -7.44
N ILE A 12 6.12 -3.23 -8.28
CA ILE A 12 7.23 -2.65 -9.08
C ILE A 12 8.39 -2.25 -8.16
N ASP A 13 8.09 -1.68 -7.00
CA ASP A 13 9.09 -1.25 -6.02
C ASP A 13 9.92 -2.43 -5.51
N SER A 14 9.26 -3.55 -5.16
CA SER A 14 9.93 -4.77 -4.70
C SER A 14 10.77 -5.43 -5.80
N ILE A 15 10.27 -5.45 -7.05
CA ILE A 15 10.94 -6.06 -8.20
C ILE A 15 12.14 -5.19 -8.61
N ALA A 16 11.96 -3.88 -8.74
CA ALA A 16 13.04 -2.94 -9.01
C ALA A 16 14.13 -3.04 -7.93
N PHE A 17 13.73 -3.13 -6.67
CA PHE A 17 14.67 -3.35 -5.58
C PHE A 17 15.42 -4.68 -5.69
N ARG A 18 14.76 -5.78 -6.07
CA ARG A 18 15.47 -7.06 -6.23
C ARG A 18 16.47 -7.05 -7.39
N HIS A 19 16.15 -6.30 -8.44
CA HIS A 19 16.93 -6.26 -9.68
C HIS A 19 17.88 -5.06 -9.79
N GLY A 20 17.98 -4.23 -8.76
CA GLY A 20 18.92 -3.09 -8.73
C GLY A 20 18.48 -1.87 -9.54
N HIS A 21 17.20 -1.81 -9.94
CA HIS A 21 16.64 -0.69 -10.70
C HIS A 21 15.94 0.33 -9.80
N HIS A 22 15.75 1.54 -10.34
CA HIS A 22 14.78 2.48 -9.80
C HIS A 22 13.37 2.04 -10.21
N PRO A 23 12.34 2.12 -9.34
CA PRO A 23 10.97 1.73 -9.67
C PRO A 23 10.46 2.42 -10.94
N GLU A 24 10.69 3.73 -11.07
CA GLU A 24 10.31 4.50 -12.26
C GLU A 24 11.00 4.03 -13.55
N THR A 25 12.21 3.48 -13.46
CA THR A 25 12.90 2.93 -14.63
C THR A 25 12.18 1.70 -15.16
N LEU A 26 11.61 0.87 -14.29
CA LEU A 26 10.80 -0.26 -14.72
C LEU A 26 9.41 0.20 -15.16
N TRP A 27 8.74 1.04 -14.37
CA TRP A 27 7.37 1.49 -14.65
C TRP A 27 7.23 2.25 -15.96
N ASN A 28 8.19 3.13 -16.28
CA ASN A 28 8.17 3.94 -17.49
C ASN A 28 8.92 3.28 -18.66
N HIS A 29 9.31 2.01 -18.54
CA HIS A 29 9.97 1.31 -19.64
C HIS A 29 8.97 1.06 -20.78
N PRO A 30 9.34 1.31 -22.05
CA PRO A 30 8.43 1.10 -23.19
C PRO A 30 7.83 -0.32 -23.24
N GLU A 31 8.62 -1.35 -22.93
CA GLU A 31 8.12 -2.74 -22.90
C GLU A 31 7.16 -3.05 -21.73
N ASN A 32 7.01 -2.15 -20.76
CA ASN A 32 6.02 -2.26 -19.68
C ASN A 32 4.79 -1.36 -19.91
N GLU A 33 4.66 -0.77 -21.11
CA GLU A 33 3.53 0.12 -21.43
C GLU A 33 2.19 -0.59 -21.29
N ALA A 34 2.05 -1.80 -21.84
CA ALA A 34 0.83 -2.60 -21.71
C ALA A 34 0.48 -2.91 -20.24
N LEU A 35 1.50 -3.17 -19.40
CA LEU A 35 1.29 -3.37 -17.96
C LEU A 35 0.76 -2.09 -17.31
N ARG A 36 1.37 -0.94 -17.64
CA ARG A 36 0.97 0.37 -17.11
C ARG A 36 -0.42 0.81 -17.58
N GLU A 37 -0.82 0.46 -18.80
CA GLU A 37 -2.19 0.70 -19.27
C GLU A 37 -3.20 -0.18 -18.54
N SER A 38 -2.81 -1.41 -18.18
CA SER A 38 -3.68 -2.34 -17.44
C SER A 38 -3.73 -2.11 -15.92
N ARG A 39 -2.84 -1.29 -15.37
CA ARG A 39 -2.68 -1.08 -13.92
C ARG A 39 -2.57 0.41 -13.61
N GLU A 40 -3.47 0.91 -12.77
CA GLU A 40 -3.48 2.33 -12.40
C GLU A 40 -2.35 2.72 -11.44
N SER A 41 -1.80 1.76 -10.67
CA SER A 41 -0.76 2.02 -9.68
C SER A 41 0.42 1.05 -9.76
N ARG A 42 1.63 1.58 -9.60
CA ARG A 42 2.90 0.83 -9.54
C ARG A 42 2.99 -0.15 -8.37
N THR A 43 2.19 0.05 -7.34
CA THR A 43 2.22 -0.77 -6.11
C THR A 43 1.29 -1.96 -6.17
N VAL A 44 0.37 -2.02 -7.13
CA VAL A 44 -0.70 -3.01 -7.21
C VAL A 44 -0.57 -3.80 -8.51
N LEU A 45 0.09 -4.95 -8.45
CA LEU A 45 0.26 -5.87 -9.58
C LEU A 45 -0.52 -7.17 -9.35
N ALA A 46 -1.04 -7.80 -10.41
CA ALA A 46 -1.62 -9.14 -10.28
C ALA A 46 -0.57 -10.24 -10.42
N PRO A 47 -0.76 -11.38 -9.74
CA PRO A 47 0.00 -12.59 -10.03
C PRO A 47 -0.10 -12.95 -11.52
N GLY A 48 1.05 -13.16 -12.15
CA GLY A 48 1.13 -13.49 -13.58
C GLY A 48 1.37 -12.30 -14.51
N ASP A 49 1.24 -11.06 -14.02
CA ASP A 49 1.69 -9.88 -14.77
C ASP A 49 3.17 -10.02 -15.15
N GLU A 50 3.52 -9.54 -16.33
CA GLU A 50 4.88 -9.63 -16.86
C GLU A 50 5.56 -8.25 -16.76
N VAL A 51 6.65 -8.18 -15.98
CA VAL A 51 7.49 -6.98 -15.86
C VAL A 51 8.78 -7.22 -16.63
N PHE A 52 9.00 -6.45 -17.68
CA PHE A 52 10.26 -6.37 -18.39
C PHE A 52 11.34 -5.71 -17.53
N ILE A 53 12.48 -6.38 -17.41
CA ILE A 53 13.64 -5.90 -16.66
C ILE A 53 14.80 -5.66 -17.64
N PRO A 54 15.14 -4.38 -17.92
CA PRO A 54 16.27 -4.04 -18.77
C PRO A 54 17.59 -4.45 -18.12
N GLU A 55 18.65 -4.52 -18.91
CA GLU A 55 19.98 -4.74 -18.34
C GLU A 55 20.46 -3.51 -17.56
N LEU A 56 21.13 -3.76 -16.44
CA LEU A 56 21.74 -2.70 -15.64
C LEU A 56 22.82 -2.02 -16.48
N ARG A 57 22.66 -0.72 -16.70
CA ARG A 57 23.69 0.10 -17.34
C ARG A 57 24.71 0.49 -16.28
N PRO A 58 25.95 -0.01 -16.35
CA PRO A 58 26.97 0.36 -15.36
C PRO A 58 27.24 1.85 -15.46
N ARG A 59 27.10 2.55 -14.33
CA ARG A 59 27.49 3.95 -14.20
C ARG A 59 28.91 4.02 -13.68
N VAL A 60 29.82 4.54 -14.48
CA VAL A 60 31.21 4.76 -14.09
C VAL A 60 31.34 6.19 -13.56
N GLU A 61 31.77 6.33 -12.31
CA GLU A 61 32.05 7.62 -11.69
C GLU A 61 33.56 7.78 -11.52
N SER A 62 34.14 8.78 -12.16
CA SER A 62 35.54 9.14 -11.92
C SER A 62 35.65 9.88 -10.58
N ARG A 63 36.47 9.35 -9.67
CA ARG A 63 36.67 9.90 -8.33
C ARG A 63 38.15 9.86 -7.98
N GLN A 64 38.58 10.82 -7.17
CA GLN A 64 39.96 10.88 -6.70
C GLN A 64 40.30 9.62 -5.89
N THR A 65 41.43 9.00 -6.23
CA THR A 65 42.10 8.02 -5.38
C THR A 65 42.52 8.71 -4.07
N ASP A 66 42.59 7.95 -2.97
CA ASP A 66 42.90 8.42 -1.60
C ASP A 66 41.77 9.13 -0.84
N ARG A 67 40.52 9.07 -1.34
CA ARG A 67 39.32 9.52 -0.61
C ARG A 67 38.30 8.40 -0.46
N THR A 68 37.59 8.42 0.66
CA THR A 68 36.42 7.55 0.88
C THR A 68 35.21 8.16 0.17
N HIS A 69 34.57 7.40 -0.72
CA HIS A 69 33.38 7.83 -1.46
C HIS A 69 32.16 7.06 -0.96
N ARG A 70 31.09 7.80 -0.63
CA ARG A 70 29.82 7.20 -0.19
C ARG A 70 28.88 7.12 -1.39
N PHE A 71 28.52 5.91 -1.77
CA PHE A 71 27.48 5.65 -2.77
C PHE A 71 26.18 5.33 -2.05
N ARG A 72 25.09 6.00 -2.43
CA ARG A 72 23.74 5.75 -1.89
C ARG A 72 22.90 5.08 -2.97
N ARG A 73 22.19 4.03 -2.58
CA ARG A 73 21.18 3.40 -3.44
C ARG A 73 19.96 4.32 -3.53
N LEU A 74 19.55 4.63 -4.75
CA LEU A 74 18.36 5.45 -5.03
C LEU A 74 17.07 4.63 -4.79
N ALA A 75 15.94 5.32 -4.54
CA ALA A 75 14.63 4.73 -4.21
C ALA A 75 14.59 3.81 -2.99
N VAL A 76 15.48 4.03 -2.01
CA VAL A 76 15.49 3.31 -0.73
C VAL A 76 15.71 4.31 0.40
N PRO A 77 14.90 4.27 1.47
CA PRO A 77 13.70 3.43 1.67
C PRO A 77 12.51 3.84 0.77
N ALA A 78 11.51 2.96 0.63
CA ALA A 78 10.22 3.29 0.02
C ALA A 78 9.38 4.10 1.02
N ARG A 79 8.35 4.82 0.54
CA ARG A 79 7.43 5.55 1.42
C ARG A 79 6.07 4.87 1.47
N ILE A 80 5.52 4.74 2.67
CA ILE A 80 4.12 4.38 2.90
C ILE A 80 3.35 5.61 3.39
N ARG A 81 2.07 5.67 3.02
CA ARG A 81 1.13 6.70 3.45
C ARG A 81 -0.06 6.01 4.10
N VAL A 82 -0.38 6.36 5.34
CA VAL A 82 -1.49 5.79 6.12
C VAL A 82 -2.31 6.95 6.67
N GLN A 83 -3.62 6.94 6.49
CA GLN A 83 -4.51 7.90 7.13
C GLN A 83 -5.16 7.27 8.36
N LEU A 84 -5.10 7.95 9.50
CA LEU A 84 -5.76 7.51 10.72
C LEU A 84 -7.19 8.01 10.77
N ASN A 85 -8.12 7.06 10.76
CA ASN A 85 -9.55 7.32 10.89
C ASN A 85 -10.11 6.44 12.02
N LEU A 86 -10.94 7.04 12.89
CA LEU A 86 -11.77 6.30 13.85
C LEU A 86 -13.23 6.47 13.46
N GLY A 87 -13.78 5.47 12.77
CA GLY A 87 -15.07 5.62 12.09
C GLY A 87 -14.96 6.72 11.01
N ASN A 88 -15.81 7.74 11.11
CA ASN A 88 -15.86 8.85 10.16
C ASN A 88 -15.04 10.07 10.61
N GLN A 89 -14.23 9.94 11.66
CA GLN A 89 -13.42 11.03 12.18
C GLN A 89 -11.95 10.82 11.85
N ILE A 90 -11.38 11.80 11.14
CA ILE A 90 -9.94 11.90 10.92
C ILE A 90 -9.26 12.16 12.26
N LEU A 91 -8.27 11.34 12.61
CA LEU A 91 -7.49 11.49 13.83
C LEU A 91 -6.31 12.43 13.61
N SER A 92 -6.56 13.73 13.80
CA SER A 92 -5.53 14.77 13.80
C SER A 92 -4.91 14.97 15.18
N GLU A 93 -3.66 15.46 15.21
CA GLU A 93 -2.90 15.72 16.44
C GLU A 93 -2.70 14.50 17.35
N VAL A 94 -2.73 13.28 16.78
CA VAL A 94 -2.55 12.02 17.50
C VAL A 94 -1.10 11.57 17.41
N SER A 95 -0.48 11.29 18.56
CA SER A 95 0.85 10.71 18.62
C SER A 95 0.84 9.28 18.08
N TRP A 96 1.87 8.94 17.31
CA TRP A 96 2.01 7.62 16.69
C TRP A 96 3.45 7.11 16.73
N ARG A 97 3.59 5.79 16.69
CA ARG A 97 4.84 5.05 16.59
C ARG A 97 4.66 3.88 15.63
N LEU A 98 5.55 3.77 14.65
CA LEU A 98 5.58 2.70 13.67
C LEU A 98 6.80 1.82 13.89
N GLU A 99 6.55 0.53 14.08
CA GLU A 99 7.55 -0.51 14.20
C GLU A 99 7.50 -1.43 12.97
N ILE A 100 8.62 -1.51 12.24
CA ILE A 100 8.80 -2.46 11.13
C ILE A 100 9.99 -3.36 11.48
N PRO A 101 9.84 -4.69 11.46
CA PRO A 101 10.93 -5.61 11.80
C PRO A 101 12.20 -5.35 10.98
N GLY A 102 13.32 -5.14 11.69
CA GLY A 102 14.62 -4.88 11.06
C GLY A 102 14.78 -3.47 10.47
N PHE A 103 13.90 -2.54 10.82
CA PHE A 103 13.99 -1.13 10.42
C PHE A 103 13.99 -0.22 11.66
N ALA A 104 14.46 1.02 11.47
CA ALA A 104 14.43 2.01 12.55
C ALA A 104 12.98 2.35 12.89
N GLU A 105 12.68 2.40 14.18
CA GLU A 105 11.40 2.92 14.68
C GLU A 105 11.21 4.36 14.20
N GLN A 106 9.98 4.67 13.82
CA GLN A 106 9.57 6.02 13.47
C GLN A 106 8.43 6.45 14.36
N SER A 107 8.38 7.73 14.71
CA SER A 107 7.32 8.27 15.55
C SER A 107 7.02 9.71 15.14
N GLY A 108 5.81 10.17 15.44
CA GLY A 108 5.42 11.55 15.17
C GLY A 108 4.04 11.84 15.72
N THR A 109 3.46 12.92 15.22
CA THR A 109 2.08 13.32 15.50
C THR A 109 1.39 13.55 14.15
N THR A 110 0.14 13.11 14.00
CA THR A 110 -0.61 13.31 12.76
C THR A 110 -0.94 14.79 12.53
N GLY A 111 -0.91 15.20 11.27
CA GLY A 111 -1.37 16.53 10.86
C GLY A 111 -2.90 16.67 10.88
N PRO A 112 -3.43 17.82 10.44
CA PRO A 112 -4.88 18.07 10.36
C PRO A 112 -5.64 17.07 9.48
N ASP A 113 -4.96 16.45 8.53
CA ASP A 113 -5.48 15.44 7.59
C ASP A 113 -5.40 14.01 8.12
N GLY A 114 -4.83 13.80 9.32
CA GLY A 114 -4.66 12.48 9.93
C GLY A 114 -3.66 11.59 9.20
N VAL A 115 -2.84 12.14 8.29
CA VAL A 115 -1.94 11.35 7.46
C VAL A 115 -0.59 11.13 8.14
N ILE A 116 -0.10 9.90 8.05
CA ILE A 116 1.23 9.45 8.43
C ILE A 116 1.98 9.09 7.14
N GLU A 117 3.07 9.80 6.89
CA GLU A 117 4.07 9.39 5.90
C GLU A 117 5.27 8.79 6.63
N ALA A 118 5.59 7.55 6.32
CA ALA A 118 6.70 6.84 6.95
C ALA A 118 7.55 6.10 5.92
N ASP A 119 8.83 5.98 6.22
CA ASP A 119 9.75 5.18 5.42
C ASP A 119 9.54 3.69 5.72
N ALA A 120 9.60 2.84 4.70
CA ALA A 120 9.55 1.40 4.84
C ALA A 120 10.61 0.75 3.93
N PRO A 121 11.25 -0.35 4.37
CA PRO A 121 12.02 -1.19 3.46
C PRO A 121 11.15 -1.63 2.26
N PRO A 122 11.66 -1.61 1.01
CA PRO A 122 10.88 -2.04 -0.16
C PRO A 122 10.41 -3.51 -0.14
N LEU A 123 10.99 -4.33 0.75
CA LEU A 123 10.61 -5.72 0.98
C LEU A 123 9.88 -5.91 2.31
N ALA A 124 9.53 -4.84 3.01
CA ALA A 124 8.74 -4.94 4.23
C ALA A 124 7.35 -5.46 3.88
N THR A 125 6.88 -6.41 4.68
CA THR A 125 5.60 -7.08 4.43
C THR A 125 4.59 -6.82 5.54
N ARG A 126 5.06 -6.33 6.68
CA ARG A 126 4.26 -6.06 7.87
C ARG A 126 4.91 -4.97 8.70
N GLY A 127 4.09 -4.17 9.37
CA GLY A 127 4.49 -3.25 10.44
C GLY A 127 3.41 -3.20 11.51
N THR A 128 3.75 -2.70 12.69
CA THR A 128 2.78 -2.43 13.75
C THR A 128 2.77 -0.94 14.03
N LEU A 129 1.60 -0.32 13.90
CA LEU A 129 1.37 1.08 14.20
C LEU A 129 0.68 1.19 15.55
N PHE A 130 1.26 1.98 16.44
CA PHE A 130 0.68 2.35 17.71
C PHE A 130 0.28 3.82 17.65
N PHE A 131 -0.92 4.17 18.10
CA PHE A 131 -1.36 5.57 18.10
C PHE A 131 -2.33 5.87 19.25
N GLY A 132 -2.34 7.13 19.71
CA GLY A 132 -3.21 7.59 20.79
C GLY A 132 -2.70 7.30 22.20
N ASP A 133 -3.47 7.76 23.19
CA ASP A 133 -3.23 7.52 24.61
C ASP A 133 -4.57 7.18 25.31
N PRO A 134 -4.78 5.93 25.77
CA PRO A 134 -3.85 4.80 25.69
C PRO A 134 -3.62 4.32 24.25
N PRO A 135 -2.44 3.72 23.95
CA PRO A 135 -2.07 3.37 22.59
C PRO A 135 -2.94 2.23 22.03
N ILE A 136 -3.54 2.49 20.87
CA ILE A 136 -4.22 1.51 20.02
C ILE A 136 -3.18 0.86 19.12
N GLU A 137 -3.19 -0.47 19.05
CA GLU A 137 -2.32 -1.26 18.17
C GLU A 137 -3.06 -1.60 16.86
N ALA A 138 -2.47 -1.26 15.72
CA ALA A 138 -2.93 -1.63 14.39
C ALA A 138 -1.83 -2.33 13.59
N VAL A 139 -2.13 -3.52 13.07
CA VAL A 139 -1.21 -4.28 12.24
C VAL A 139 -1.35 -3.85 10.78
N LEU A 140 -0.27 -3.33 10.20
CA LEU A 140 -0.20 -2.93 8.80
C LEU A 140 0.35 -4.07 7.94
N GLN A 141 -0.31 -4.37 6.82
CA GLN A 141 0.25 -5.22 5.75
C GLN A 141 0.92 -4.32 4.71
N ILE A 142 2.25 -4.36 4.62
CA ILE A 142 3.04 -3.44 3.78
C ILE A 142 3.36 -4.11 2.44
N GLY A 143 3.25 -3.38 1.33
CA GLY A 143 3.80 -3.78 0.03
C GLY A 143 3.15 -5.00 -0.63
N ARG A 144 1.95 -5.42 -0.20
CA ARG A 144 1.30 -6.67 -0.63
C ARG A 144 -0.16 -6.49 -1.09
N LEU A 145 -0.56 -5.28 -1.47
CA LEU A 145 -1.94 -5.04 -1.87
C LEU A 145 -2.23 -5.70 -3.22
N ALA A 146 -3.13 -6.68 -3.22
CA ALA A 146 -3.60 -7.34 -4.43
C ALA A 146 -4.53 -6.41 -5.24
N PRO A 147 -4.69 -6.66 -6.54
CA PRO A 147 -5.57 -5.86 -7.39
C PRO A 147 -6.99 -5.79 -6.86
N ILE A 148 -7.64 -4.62 -6.95
CA ILE A 148 -9.02 -4.44 -6.51
C ILE A 148 -10.01 -5.35 -7.27
N GLY A 149 -9.63 -5.79 -8.48
CA GLY A 149 -10.34 -6.83 -9.26
C GLY A 149 -10.42 -8.22 -8.61
N THR A 150 -9.68 -8.47 -7.53
CA THR A 150 -9.56 -9.80 -6.90
C THR A 150 -10.20 -9.82 -5.52
N ASP A 151 -10.78 -10.96 -5.12
CA ASP A 151 -11.35 -11.16 -3.76
C ASP A 151 -10.33 -10.80 -2.66
N GLU A 152 -9.06 -11.19 -2.84
CA GLU A 152 -7.97 -10.84 -1.93
C GLU A 152 -7.74 -9.33 -1.84
N GLY A 153 -7.69 -8.62 -2.98
CA GLY A 153 -7.47 -7.17 -2.99
C GLY A 153 -8.62 -6.38 -2.37
N ILE A 154 -9.84 -6.89 -2.46
CA ILE A 154 -11.03 -6.29 -1.85
C ILE A 154 -11.00 -6.49 -0.34
N ARG A 155 -10.76 -7.73 0.12
CA ARG A 155 -10.64 -8.05 1.55
C ARG A 155 -9.52 -7.26 2.21
N GLN A 156 -8.38 -7.11 1.55
CA GLN A 156 -7.26 -6.32 2.06
C GLN A 156 -7.61 -4.84 2.21
N ARG A 157 -8.28 -4.22 1.23
CA ARG A 157 -8.72 -2.82 1.34
C ARG A 157 -9.78 -2.64 2.42
N LEU A 158 -10.77 -3.53 2.49
CA LEU A 158 -11.77 -3.52 3.58
C LEU A 158 -11.12 -3.67 4.95
N ALA A 159 -10.08 -4.49 5.07
CA ALA A 159 -9.34 -4.65 6.32
C ALA A 159 -8.52 -3.40 6.67
N ASN A 160 -7.86 -2.78 5.69
CA ASN A 160 -7.12 -1.53 5.88
C ASN A 160 -8.03 -0.37 6.32
N LEU A 161 -9.29 -0.35 5.86
CA LEU A 161 -10.30 0.62 6.27
C LEU A 161 -11.01 0.25 7.59
N GLY A 162 -10.69 -0.89 8.21
CA GLY A 162 -11.31 -1.34 9.46
C GLY A 162 -12.70 -1.95 9.33
N PHE A 163 -13.20 -2.18 8.10
CA PHE A 163 -14.49 -2.85 7.88
C PHE A 163 -14.41 -4.37 8.04
N LEU A 164 -13.23 -4.96 7.78
CA LEU A 164 -12.94 -6.39 7.92
C LEU A 164 -11.81 -6.62 8.94
N ALA A 165 -11.95 -7.63 9.80
CA ALA A 165 -10.89 -7.97 10.74
C ALA A 165 -9.65 -8.50 10.01
N ALA A 166 -8.46 -8.05 10.39
CA ALA A 166 -7.20 -8.45 9.72
C ALA A 166 -6.87 -9.95 9.87
N ASP A 167 -7.43 -10.61 10.89
CA ASP A 167 -7.32 -12.05 11.15
C ASP A 167 -8.54 -12.85 10.68
N ALA A 168 -9.47 -12.22 9.95
CA ALA A 168 -10.62 -12.90 9.38
C ALA A 168 -10.15 -14.11 8.56
N LYS A 169 -10.84 -15.24 8.75
CA LYS A 169 -10.48 -16.48 8.06
C LYS A 169 -10.56 -16.27 6.54
N PRO A 170 -9.59 -16.80 5.77
CA PRO A 170 -9.69 -16.80 4.32
C PRO A 170 -11.03 -17.41 3.89
N ARG A 171 -11.73 -16.74 2.95
CA ARG A 171 -13.03 -17.17 2.40
C ARG A 171 -14.20 -17.18 3.39
N ASP A 172 -14.12 -16.40 4.47
CA ASP A 172 -15.31 -16.11 5.27
C ASP A 172 -16.22 -15.14 4.51
N GLU A 173 -17.20 -15.69 3.79
CA GLU A 173 -18.18 -14.92 3.01
C GLU A 173 -19.15 -14.13 3.90
N GLY A 174 -19.43 -14.62 5.11
CA GLY A 174 -20.28 -13.91 6.06
C GLY A 174 -19.60 -12.64 6.57
N ALA A 175 -18.31 -12.75 6.94
CA ALA A 175 -17.50 -11.60 7.33
C ALA A 175 -17.33 -10.60 6.17
N LEU A 176 -17.13 -11.09 4.93
CA LEU A 176 -17.05 -10.21 3.76
C LEU A 176 -18.35 -9.45 3.53
N ARG A 177 -19.49 -10.15 3.53
CA ARG A 177 -20.80 -9.52 3.34
C ARG A 177 -21.08 -8.45 4.40
N LEU A 178 -20.74 -8.71 5.66
CA LEU A 178 -20.86 -7.73 6.74
C LEU A 178 -19.94 -6.51 6.54
N ALA A 179 -18.72 -6.72 6.08
CA ALA A 179 -17.79 -5.64 5.77
C ALA A 179 -18.31 -4.78 4.60
N LEU A 180 -18.86 -5.40 3.55
CA LEU A 180 -19.48 -4.69 2.43
C LEU A 180 -20.71 -3.88 2.86
N LEU A 181 -21.58 -4.44 3.71
CA LEU A 181 -22.72 -3.71 4.27
C LEU A 181 -22.28 -2.46 5.03
N ARG A 182 -21.23 -2.56 5.85
CA ARG A 182 -20.71 -1.43 6.61
C ARG A 182 -20.08 -0.37 5.71
N LEU A 183 -19.34 -0.80 4.69
CA LEU A 183 -18.79 0.11 3.69
C LEU A 183 -19.92 0.87 2.98
N GLN A 184 -20.89 0.16 2.42
CA GLN A 184 -22.04 0.76 1.72
C GLN A 184 -22.78 1.77 2.61
N GLN A 185 -23.03 1.42 3.87
CA GLN A 185 -23.64 2.35 4.83
C GLN A 185 -22.76 3.59 5.09
N ALA A 186 -21.45 3.40 5.26
CA ALA A 186 -20.51 4.49 5.51
C ALA A 186 -20.31 5.40 4.28
N THR A 187 -20.71 4.95 3.09
CA THR A 187 -20.64 5.71 1.84
C THR A 187 -22.02 6.10 1.30
N SER A 188 -23.07 5.99 2.11
CA SER A 188 -24.46 6.31 1.72
C SER A 188 -24.97 5.56 0.46
N LEU A 189 -24.43 4.37 0.19
CA LEU A 189 -24.94 3.45 -0.84
C LEU A 189 -26.05 2.56 -0.26
N GLU A 190 -26.83 1.92 -1.14
CA GLU A 190 -27.78 0.90 -0.71
C GLU A 190 -27.03 -0.29 -0.09
N ALA A 191 -27.39 -0.65 1.16
CA ALA A 191 -26.71 -1.70 1.92
C ALA A 191 -27.17 -3.10 1.48
N THR A 192 -26.79 -3.50 0.27
CA THR A 192 -27.11 -4.80 -0.34
C THR A 192 -26.23 -5.94 0.20
N GLY A 193 -25.02 -5.61 0.66
CA GLY A 193 -23.97 -6.55 1.06
C GLY A 193 -23.34 -7.29 -0.13
N GLU A 194 -23.54 -6.78 -1.34
CA GLU A 194 -22.97 -7.30 -2.57
C GLU A 194 -21.86 -6.37 -3.09
N LEU A 195 -20.91 -6.94 -3.82
CA LEU A 195 -19.85 -6.18 -4.45
C LEU A 195 -20.28 -5.83 -5.88
N ASP A 196 -21.03 -4.75 -6.01
CA ASP A 196 -21.35 -4.12 -7.29
C ASP A 196 -20.27 -3.11 -7.72
N GLU A 197 -20.46 -2.50 -8.88
CA GLU A 197 -19.55 -1.50 -9.46
C GLU A 197 -19.46 -0.27 -8.55
N ASP A 198 -20.59 0.26 -8.07
CA ASP A 198 -20.62 1.41 -7.16
C ASP A 198 -19.86 1.16 -5.85
N THR A 199 -20.00 -0.04 -5.26
CA THR A 199 -19.29 -0.43 -4.02
C THR A 199 -17.79 -0.57 -4.28
N ARG A 200 -17.39 -1.07 -5.45
CA ARG A 200 -15.99 -1.18 -5.85
C ARG A 200 -15.36 0.21 -6.03
N ASP A 201 -16.04 1.10 -6.74
CA ASP A 201 -15.57 2.46 -7.01
C ASP A 201 -15.46 3.25 -5.71
N ALA A 202 -16.42 3.09 -4.79
CA ALA A 202 -16.34 3.67 -3.46
C ALA A 202 -15.12 3.16 -2.67
N LEU A 203 -14.87 1.84 -2.69
CA LEU A 203 -13.71 1.24 -2.04
C LEU A 203 -12.39 1.78 -2.60
N GLU A 204 -12.29 1.93 -3.91
CA GLU A 204 -11.12 2.48 -4.59
C GLU A 204 -10.90 3.94 -4.22
N ARG A 205 -11.95 4.76 -4.32
CA ARG A 205 -11.90 6.19 -4.02
C ARG A 205 -11.47 6.48 -2.58
N ILE A 206 -11.97 5.70 -1.62
CA ILE A 206 -11.63 5.88 -0.19
C ILE A 206 -10.24 5.34 0.14
N HIS A 207 -9.90 4.14 -0.33
CA HIS A 207 -8.63 3.51 0.03
C HIS A 207 -7.45 4.00 -0.85
N ASP A 208 -7.62 3.99 -2.17
CA ASP A 208 -6.56 4.31 -3.13
C ASP A 208 -6.55 5.82 -3.48
N GLY A 209 -7.73 6.46 -3.53
CA GLY A 209 -7.87 7.90 -3.74
C GLY A 209 -7.65 8.76 -2.48
N GLY A 210 -7.76 8.17 -1.29
CA GLY A 210 -7.59 8.86 -0.01
C GLY A 210 -8.73 9.83 0.33
N GLU A 211 -9.91 9.63 -0.25
CA GLU A 211 -11.09 10.39 0.14
C GLU A 211 -11.61 9.94 1.50
N GLY A 212 -11.98 10.90 2.35
CA GLY A 212 -12.59 10.61 3.64
C GLY A 212 -13.94 9.90 3.49
N LEU A 213 -14.34 9.16 4.52
CA LEU A 213 -15.70 8.64 4.63
C LEU A 213 -16.66 9.81 4.87
N GLU A 214 -17.39 10.23 3.83
CA GLU A 214 -18.46 11.21 3.96
C GLU A 214 -19.71 10.56 4.56
N GLY A 215 -20.00 10.89 5.82
CA GLY A 215 -21.36 10.85 6.35
C GLY A 215 -21.84 9.51 6.90
N ALA A 216 -21.74 9.39 8.22
CA ALA A 216 -22.86 9.01 9.07
C ALA A 216 -22.69 9.82 10.36
N ALA A 217 -23.57 10.82 10.55
CA ALA A 217 -23.82 11.39 11.86
C ALA A 217 -24.31 10.25 12.79
N PRO A 218 -24.01 10.32 14.10
CA PRO A 218 -24.42 9.31 15.07
C PRO A 218 -25.94 9.07 15.10
#